data_AF-A0A955XDG6-F1
#
_entry.id   AF-A0A955XDG6-F1
#
_cell.length_a   1.000
_cell.length_b   1.000
_cell.length_c   1.000
_cell.angle_alpha   90.00
_cell.angle_beta   90.00
_cell.angle_gamma   90.00
#
_symmetry.space_group_name_H-M   'P 1'
#
loop_
_entity.id
_entity.type
_entity.pdbx_description
1 polymer ?
#
loop_
_entity_poly.entity_id
_entity_poly.type
_entity_poly.pdbx_seq_one_letter_code
_entity_poly.pdbx_strand_id
1 'polypeptide(L)'
;MRDPRTHDFRRQSLGSERQIRRFEAVAPGRYAVDGVGPDVQVGDRLRFTLKGSQDLELVLTVVGLRPRVIPMNGWAAELTGEAFEDLQIHTWRVVCDGCGLGADLEFAAPVGATQDALTSAATARLADLGWRAADHRCPSCARSEHAIHPA
;
A
#
# COMPACT_ATOMS: atom_id res chain seq x y z
N MET A 1 -18.04 1.32 20.55
CA MET A 1 -17.49 0.88 19.25
C MET A 1 -16.01 1.26 19.27
N ARG A 2 -15.09 0.30 19.13
CA ARG A 2 -13.63 0.59 19.14
C ARG A 2 -13.26 1.11 17.75
N ASP A 3 -12.43 2.15 17.68
CA ASP A 3 -11.92 2.62 16.39
C ASP A 3 -11.00 1.56 15.75
N PRO A 4 -11.11 1.35 14.42
CA PRO A 4 -10.31 0.37 13.71
C PRO A 4 -8.84 0.77 13.76
N ARG A 5 -7.97 -0.13 14.21
CA ARG A 5 -6.54 0.13 14.28
C ARG A 5 -5.84 -0.31 13.01
N THR A 6 -4.76 0.36 12.65
CA THR A 6 -3.88 -0.10 11.56
C THR A 6 -2.65 -0.79 12.14
N HIS A 7 -2.44 -2.03 11.74
CA HIS A 7 -1.28 -2.84 12.10
C HIS A 7 -0.33 -2.91 10.90
N ASP A 8 0.91 -2.47 11.11
CA ASP A 8 1.93 -2.45 10.08
C ASP A 8 2.73 -3.76 10.06
N PHE A 9 2.67 -4.49 8.94
CA PHE A 9 3.41 -5.72 8.65
C PHE A 9 4.38 -5.54 7.47
N ARG A 10 4.64 -4.30 7.04
CA ARG A 10 5.64 -4.01 6.01
C ARG A 10 7.03 -4.30 6.55
N ARG A 11 7.92 -4.79 5.67
CA ARG A 11 9.34 -5.06 5.93
C ARG A 11 9.60 -5.64 7.33
N GLN A 12 9.35 -6.94 7.49
CA GLN A 12 9.66 -7.65 8.73
C GLN A 12 11.16 -7.57 9.02
N SER A 13 11.53 -6.79 10.02
CA SER A 13 12.87 -6.84 10.61
C SER A 13 13.04 -8.18 11.32
N LEU A 14 14.23 -8.78 11.21
CA LEU A 14 14.60 -9.96 12.02
C LEU A 14 14.30 -9.68 13.50
N GLY A 15 13.43 -10.51 14.11
CA GLY A 15 13.02 -10.39 15.51
C GLY A 15 11.72 -9.64 15.79
N SER A 16 10.90 -9.30 14.79
CA SER A 16 9.60 -8.66 15.04
C SER A 16 8.63 -9.59 15.78
N GLU A 17 7.98 -9.09 16.84
CA GLU A 17 6.89 -9.80 17.54
C GLU A 17 5.64 -10.00 16.67
N ARG A 18 5.61 -9.32 15.51
CA ARG A 18 4.55 -9.40 14.49
C ARG A 18 5.12 -9.99 13.22
N GLN A 19 4.57 -11.12 12.80
CA GLN A 19 5.02 -11.84 11.62
C GLN A 19 3.85 -12.44 10.85
N ILE A 20 3.85 -12.25 9.55
CA ILE A 20 3.00 -12.97 8.60
C ILE A 20 3.73 -14.23 8.14
N ARG A 21 3.10 -15.38 8.32
CA ARG A 21 3.64 -16.70 7.96
C ARG A 21 3.10 -17.20 6.63
N ARG A 22 1.85 -16.85 6.30
CA ARG A 22 1.20 -17.18 5.03
C ARG A 22 0.30 -16.02 4.63
N PHE A 23 0.30 -15.71 3.34
CA PHE A 23 -0.61 -14.76 2.73
C PHE A 23 -1.10 -15.35 1.41
N GLU A 24 -2.40 -15.33 1.18
CA GLU A 24 -3.03 -15.93 0.01
C GLU A 24 -4.24 -15.11 -0.45
N ALA A 25 -4.34 -14.89 -1.76
CA ALA A 25 -5.56 -14.40 -2.38
C ALA A 25 -6.50 -15.59 -2.62
N VAL A 26 -7.65 -15.60 -1.95
CA VAL A 26 -8.61 -16.72 -2.00
C VAL A 26 -9.66 -16.49 -3.10
N ALA A 27 -10.02 -15.23 -3.32
CA ALA A 27 -10.88 -14.76 -4.40
C ALA A 27 -10.60 -13.27 -4.64
N PRO A 28 -11.05 -12.67 -5.76
CA PRO A 28 -10.92 -11.24 -5.98
C PRO A 28 -11.46 -10.44 -4.77
N GLY A 29 -10.58 -9.67 -4.13
CA GLY A 29 -10.90 -8.81 -2.98
C GLY A 29 -11.03 -9.55 -1.64
N ARG A 30 -10.68 -10.85 -1.60
CA ARG A 30 -10.69 -11.70 -0.40
C ARG A 30 -9.35 -12.38 -0.21
N TYR A 31 -8.79 -12.22 0.99
CA TYR A 31 -7.47 -12.70 1.34
C TYR A 31 -7.52 -13.53 2.61
N ALA A 32 -6.67 -14.55 2.68
CA ALA A 32 -6.42 -15.32 3.90
C ALA A 32 -4.98 -15.08 4.34
N VAL A 33 -4.80 -14.80 5.63
CA VAL A 33 -3.48 -14.58 6.20
C VAL A 33 -3.33 -15.38 7.48
N ASP A 34 -2.17 -16.02 7.64
CA ASP A 34 -1.75 -16.58 8.92
C ASP A 34 -0.67 -15.69 9.49
N GLY A 35 -0.89 -15.22 10.72
CA GLY A 35 0.01 -14.32 11.41
C GLY A 35 0.31 -14.75 12.83
N VAL A 36 1.30 -14.10 13.40
CA VAL A 36 1.64 -14.13 14.82
C VAL A 36 1.82 -12.70 15.26
N GLY A 37 1.29 -12.35 16.42
CA GLY A 37 1.47 -11.03 17.00
C GLY A 37 0.22 -10.54 17.72
N PRO A 38 0.37 -9.49 18.54
CA PRO A 38 -0.66 -9.12 19.50
C PRO A 38 -1.86 -8.37 18.85
N ASP A 39 -3.04 -8.68 19.38
CA ASP A 39 -4.26 -7.84 19.42
C ASP A 39 -4.78 -7.31 18.06
N VAL A 40 -4.71 -8.15 17.02
CA VAL A 40 -5.52 -7.97 15.81
C VAL A 40 -6.98 -8.29 16.14
N GLN A 41 -7.91 -7.45 15.69
CA GLN A 41 -9.35 -7.66 15.87
C GLN A 41 -10.09 -7.53 14.54
N VAL A 42 -11.32 -8.07 14.47
CA VAL A 42 -12.22 -7.79 13.34
C VAL A 42 -12.50 -6.29 13.26
N GLY A 43 -12.40 -5.74 12.05
CA GLY A 43 -12.49 -4.31 11.77
C GLY A 43 -11.13 -3.60 11.71
N ASP A 44 -10.06 -4.19 12.25
CA ASP A 44 -8.72 -3.62 12.12
C ASP A 44 -8.23 -3.69 10.65
N ARG A 45 -7.24 -2.87 10.33
CA ARG A 45 -6.57 -2.82 9.01
C ARG A 45 -5.17 -3.39 9.12
N LEU A 46 -4.77 -4.24 8.19
CA LEU A 46 -3.42 -4.79 8.07
C LEU A 46 -2.75 -4.17 6.85
N ARG A 47 -1.53 -3.65 7.04
CA ARG A 47 -0.73 -3.04 5.97
C ARG A 47 0.44 -3.94 5.60
N PHE A 48 0.56 -4.27 4.32
CA PHE A 48 1.60 -5.13 3.75
C PHE A 48 2.39 -4.37 2.68
N THR A 49 3.58 -4.87 2.34
CA THR A 49 4.31 -4.42 1.14
C THR A 49 3.94 -5.34 -0.02
N LEU A 50 3.62 -4.79 -1.20
CA LEU A 50 3.38 -5.59 -2.38
C LEU A 50 4.65 -6.40 -2.75
N LYS A 51 4.47 -7.68 -3.08
CA LYS A 51 5.58 -8.55 -3.45
C LYS A 51 6.30 -7.98 -4.68
N GLY A 52 7.61 -7.78 -4.57
CA GLY A 52 8.44 -7.22 -5.63
C GLY A 52 8.52 -5.69 -5.63
N SER A 53 7.76 -5.01 -4.78
CA SER A 53 7.84 -3.55 -4.60
C SER A 53 8.74 -3.18 -3.44
N GLN A 54 9.37 -2.01 -3.54
CA GLN A 54 10.12 -1.41 -2.44
C GLN A 54 9.21 -0.64 -1.47
N ASP A 55 8.14 -0.01 -1.96
CA ASP A 55 7.40 1.01 -1.21
C ASP A 55 5.86 0.97 -1.38
N LEU A 56 5.32 0.16 -2.29
CA LEU A 56 3.88 0.02 -2.48
C LEU A 56 3.24 -0.76 -1.34
N GLU A 57 2.13 -0.20 -0.85
CA GLU A 57 1.38 -0.75 0.27
C GLU A 57 0.12 -1.44 -0.20
N LEU A 58 -0.22 -2.56 0.45
CA LEU A 58 -1.54 -3.17 0.37
C LEU A 58 -2.18 -3.07 1.75
N VAL A 59 -3.33 -2.38 1.83
CA VAL A 59 -4.07 -2.23 3.09
C VAL A 59 -5.38 -3.02 3.01
N LEU A 60 -5.52 -4.01 3.88
CA LEU A 60 -6.68 -4.90 3.91
C LEU A 60 -7.39 -4.81 5.26
N THR A 61 -8.71 -5.00 5.27
CA THR A 61 -9.53 -4.96 6.49
C THR A 61 -9.82 -6.36 6.98
N VAL A 62 -9.64 -6.62 8.28
CA VAL A 62 -9.97 -7.89 8.92
C VAL A 62 -11.47 -8.06 9.01
N VAL A 63 -12.02 -9.07 8.34
CA VAL A 63 -13.45 -9.40 8.35
C VAL A 63 -13.76 -10.66 9.14
N GLY A 64 -12.77 -11.54 9.32
CA GLY A 64 -12.86 -12.72 10.16
C GLY A 64 -11.53 -12.99 10.86
N LEU A 65 -11.59 -13.48 12.10
CA LEU A 65 -10.39 -13.78 12.88
C LEU A 65 -10.60 -15.06 13.69
N ARG A 66 -9.62 -15.97 13.60
CA ARG A 66 -9.59 -17.23 14.33
C ARG A 66 -8.25 -17.34 15.07
N PRO A 67 -8.22 -17.42 16.40
CA PRO A 67 -6.99 -17.65 17.14
C PRO A 67 -6.42 -19.04 16.80
N ARG A 68 -5.09 -19.15 16.77
CA ARG A 68 -4.37 -20.42 16.62
C ARG A 68 -3.75 -20.80 17.97
N VAL A 69 -3.83 -22.09 18.31
CA VAL A 69 -3.24 -22.64 19.53
C VAL A 69 -1.70 -22.64 19.44
N ILE A 70 -1.16 -22.89 18.24
CA ILE A 70 0.29 -22.96 17.99
C ILE A 70 0.59 -22.21 16.69
N PRO A 71 1.57 -21.29 16.67
CA PRO A 71 2.38 -20.81 17.80
C PRO A 71 1.58 -19.93 18.77
N MET A 72 2.13 -19.66 19.96
CA MET A 72 1.54 -18.73 20.92
C MET A 72 1.31 -17.36 20.27
N ASN A 73 0.15 -16.75 20.50
CA ASN A 73 -0.30 -15.51 19.83
C ASN A 73 -0.45 -15.63 18.30
N GLY A 74 -0.58 -16.86 17.79
CA GLY A 74 -0.92 -17.11 16.40
C GLY A 74 -2.38 -16.84 16.11
N TRP A 75 -2.68 -16.46 14.88
CA TRP A 75 -4.03 -16.25 14.39
C TRP A 75 -4.10 -16.48 12.88
N ALA A 76 -5.30 -16.80 12.41
CA ALA A 76 -5.68 -16.81 11.02
C ALA A 76 -6.74 -15.73 10.82
N ALA A 77 -6.57 -14.87 9.81
CA ALA A 77 -7.54 -13.84 9.49
C ALA A 77 -8.03 -13.94 8.05
N GLU A 78 -9.32 -13.70 7.88
CA GLU A 78 -9.94 -13.41 6.60
C GLU A 78 -9.94 -11.89 6.43
N LEU A 79 -9.44 -11.42 5.31
CA LEU A 79 -9.32 -10.00 5.00
C LEU A 79 -10.12 -9.67 3.73
N THR A 80 -10.58 -8.44 3.65
CA THR A 80 -11.14 -7.87 2.43
C THR A 80 -10.41 -6.59 2.06
N GLY A 81 -10.34 -6.32 0.76
CA GLY A 81 -9.76 -5.10 0.23
C GLY A 81 -10.05 -5.01 -1.26
N GLU A 82 -9.29 -4.17 -1.94
CA GLU A 82 -9.41 -4.02 -3.38
C GLU A 82 -9.18 -5.36 -4.10
N ALA A 83 -10.00 -5.63 -5.11
CA ALA A 83 -9.96 -6.88 -5.84
C ALA A 83 -8.93 -6.81 -6.95
N PHE A 84 -7.92 -7.68 -6.86
CA PHE A 84 -6.92 -7.84 -7.90
C PHE A 84 -6.83 -9.31 -8.30
N GLU A 85 -6.95 -9.59 -9.59
CA GLU A 85 -6.67 -10.92 -10.15
C GLU A 85 -5.16 -11.09 -10.31
N ASP A 86 -4.51 -10.18 -11.04
CA ASP A 86 -3.05 -10.08 -11.14
C ASP A 86 -2.61 -8.62 -11.20
N LEU A 87 -1.64 -8.24 -10.36
CA LEU A 87 -1.00 -6.93 -10.38
C LEU A 87 0.39 -7.01 -10.98
N GLN A 88 0.71 -6.02 -11.82
CA GLN A 88 2.05 -5.76 -12.30
C GLN A 88 2.58 -4.47 -11.69
N ILE A 89 3.80 -4.51 -11.16
CA ILE A 89 4.51 -3.32 -10.69
C ILE A 89 5.22 -2.69 -11.88
N HIS A 90 5.01 -1.39 -12.04
CA HIS A 90 5.65 -0.56 -13.05
C HIS A 90 6.49 0.50 -12.37
N THR A 91 7.61 0.86 -12.98
CA THR A 91 8.44 2.00 -12.58
C THR A 91 8.27 3.12 -13.59
N TRP A 92 8.03 4.34 -13.09
CA TRP A 92 8.04 5.55 -13.90
C TRP A 92 9.04 6.54 -13.33
N ARG A 93 9.88 7.10 -14.20
CA ARG A 93 10.75 8.21 -13.86
C ARG A 93 10.04 9.53 -14.19
N VAL A 94 9.57 10.23 -13.17
CA VAL A 94 9.02 11.59 -13.30
C VAL A 94 10.14 12.61 -13.17
N VAL A 95 10.07 13.70 -13.92
CA VAL A 95 11.00 14.83 -13.83
C VAL A 95 10.21 16.07 -13.44
N CYS A 96 10.68 16.80 -12.42
CA CYS A 96 10.01 18.01 -11.96
C CYS A 96 10.17 19.14 -12.96
N ASP A 97 9.06 19.70 -13.44
CA ASP A 97 9.06 20.84 -14.39
C ASP A 97 9.60 22.14 -13.76
N GLY A 98 9.62 22.24 -12.43
CA GLY A 98 10.12 23.43 -11.72
C GLY A 98 11.62 23.41 -11.42
N CYS A 99 12.20 22.26 -11.08
CA CYS A 99 13.60 22.15 -10.64
C CYS A 99 14.43 21.09 -11.36
N GLY A 100 13.84 20.34 -12.30
CA GLY A 100 14.50 19.27 -13.04
C GLY A 100 14.80 18.00 -12.21
N LEU A 101 14.35 17.95 -10.94
CA LEU A 101 14.56 16.78 -10.08
C LEU A 101 13.85 15.56 -10.66
N GLY A 102 14.62 14.53 -10.99
CA GLY A 102 14.10 13.21 -11.37
C GLY A 102 13.79 12.35 -10.14
N ALA A 103 12.66 11.66 -10.14
CA ALA A 103 12.32 10.64 -9.16
C ALA A 103 11.78 9.39 -9.84
N ASP A 104 12.26 8.23 -9.42
CA ASP A 104 11.68 6.95 -9.82
C ASP A 104 10.57 6.60 -8.84
N LEU A 105 9.38 6.31 -9.35
CA LEU A 105 8.23 5.90 -8.56
C LEU A 105 7.70 4.55 -9.05
N GLU A 106 7.35 3.69 -8.10
CA GLU A 106 6.65 2.45 -8.37
C GLU A 106 5.14 2.67 -8.27
N PHE A 107 4.38 2.09 -9.19
CA PHE A 107 2.92 1.99 -9.13
C PHE A 107 2.47 0.60 -9.59
N ALA A 108 1.33 0.13 -9.08
CA ALA A 108 0.74 -1.15 -9.47
C ALA A 108 -0.48 -0.93 -10.36
N ALA A 109 -0.63 -1.76 -11.38
CA ALA A 109 -1.82 -1.80 -12.23
C ALA A 109 -2.17 -3.26 -12.57
N PRO A 110 -3.43 -3.56 -12.95
CA PRO A 110 -3.80 -4.88 -13.42
C PRO A 110 -2.95 -5.33 -14.61
N VAL A 111 -2.63 -6.62 -14.69
CA VAL A 111 -1.98 -7.19 -15.88
C VAL A 111 -2.84 -6.93 -17.11
N GLY A 112 -2.24 -6.41 -18.19
CA GLY A 112 -2.97 -6.04 -19.40
C GLY A 112 -3.72 -4.71 -19.32
N ALA A 113 -3.46 -3.87 -18.31
CA ALA A 113 -4.00 -2.53 -18.20
C ALA A 113 -3.75 -1.71 -19.48
N THR A 114 -4.76 -0.92 -19.88
CA THR A 114 -4.63 0.03 -20.98
C THR A 114 -3.69 1.18 -20.61
N GLN A 115 -3.21 1.91 -21.61
CA GLN A 115 -2.37 3.09 -21.38
C GLN A 115 -3.04 4.13 -20.47
N ASP A 116 -4.36 4.30 -20.59
CA ASP A 116 -5.14 5.21 -19.74
C ASP A 116 -5.17 4.74 -18.28
N ALA A 117 -5.36 3.43 -18.06
CA ALA A 117 -5.34 2.84 -16.73
C ALA A 117 -3.95 2.95 -16.08
N LEU A 118 -2.88 2.73 -16.86
CA LEU A 118 -1.51 2.95 -16.41
C LEU A 118 -1.25 4.42 -16.05
N THR A 119 -1.70 5.35 -16.88
CA THR A 119 -1.56 6.80 -16.64
C THR A 119 -2.32 7.23 -15.39
N SER A 120 -3.54 6.71 -15.20
CA SER A 120 -4.35 6.98 -14.01
C SER A 120 -3.67 6.45 -12.74
N ALA A 121 -3.14 5.23 -12.76
CA ALA A 121 -2.44 4.63 -11.63
C ALA A 121 -1.14 5.40 -11.29
N ALA A 122 -0.36 5.78 -12.31
CA ALA A 122 0.84 6.58 -12.15
C ALA A 122 0.54 7.98 -11.58
N THR A 123 -0.53 8.62 -12.05
CA THR A 123 -1.00 9.94 -11.58
C THR A 123 -1.45 9.88 -10.13
N ALA A 124 -2.23 8.84 -9.76
CA ALA A 124 -2.66 8.62 -8.38
C ALA A 124 -1.44 8.43 -7.46
N ARG A 125 -0.48 7.61 -7.89
CA ARG A 125 0.75 7.40 -7.13
C ARG A 125 1.55 8.69 -6.96
N LEU A 126 1.65 9.49 -8.01
CA LEU A 126 2.36 10.77 -7.96
C LEU A 126 1.70 11.71 -6.92
N ALA A 127 0.37 11.76 -6.89
CA ALA A 127 -0.38 12.52 -5.88
C ALA A 127 -0.16 11.99 -4.44
N ASP A 128 -0.12 10.66 -4.24
CA ASP A 128 0.16 10.05 -2.93
C ASP A 128 1.55 10.44 -2.39
N LEU A 129 2.53 10.64 -3.28
CA LEU A 129 3.87 11.12 -2.96
C LEU A 129 3.92 12.64 -2.71
N GLY A 130 2.78 13.33 -2.78
CA GLY A 130 2.64 14.77 -2.57
C GLY A 130 3.10 15.64 -3.75
N TRP A 131 3.29 15.04 -4.93
CA TRP A 131 3.59 15.79 -6.15
C TRP A 131 2.29 16.37 -6.72
N ARG A 132 2.41 17.49 -7.42
CA ARG A 132 1.30 18.05 -8.20
C ARG A 132 1.31 17.41 -9.59
N ALA A 133 0.34 16.55 -9.85
CA ALA A 133 0.34 15.76 -11.09
C ALA A 133 0.05 16.56 -12.36
N ALA A 134 -0.69 17.68 -12.27
CA ALA A 134 -1.06 18.49 -13.43
C ALA A 134 0.15 19.03 -14.22
N ASP A 135 1.26 19.28 -13.55
CA ASP A 135 2.49 19.85 -14.11
C ASP A 135 3.76 19.19 -13.52
N HIS A 136 3.62 17.93 -13.09
CA HIS A 136 4.70 17.10 -12.54
C HIS A 136 5.59 17.81 -11.51
N ARG A 137 5.04 18.71 -10.67
CA ARG A 137 5.88 19.43 -9.71
C ARG A 137 6.12 18.63 -8.45
N CYS A 138 7.38 18.58 -8.02
CA CYS A 138 7.75 17.96 -6.77
C CYS A 138 7.15 18.71 -5.57
N PRO A 139 7.00 18.05 -4.40
CA PRO A 139 6.36 18.65 -3.23
C PRO A 139 7.02 19.95 -2.78
N SER A 140 8.34 20.08 -2.97
CA SER A 140 9.08 21.30 -2.65
C SER A 140 8.71 22.46 -3.58
N CYS A 141 8.69 22.23 -4.90
CA CYS A 141 8.31 23.25 -5.87
C CYS A 141 6.83 23.64 -5.74
N ALA A 142 5.95 22.67 -5.49
CA ALA A 142 4.53 22.92 -5.27
C ALA A 142 4.29 23.81 -4.02
N ARG A 143 5.05 23.61 -2.93
CA ARG A 143 4.97 24.46 -1.74
C ARG A 143 5.55 25.86 -1.95
N SER A 144 6.69 25.96 -2.64
CA SER A 144 7.35 27.26 -2.88
C SER A 144 6.50 28.21 -3.73
N GLU A 145 5.75 27.69 -4.71
CA GLU A 145 4.84 28.50 -5.53
C GLU A 145 3.71 29.12 -4.69
N HIS A 146 3.17 28.35 -3.73
CA HIS A 146 2.14 28.81 -2.80
C HIS A 146 2.63 29.89 -1.83
N ALA A 147 3.93 29.91 -1.52
CA ALA A 147 4.54 30.90 -0.63
C ALA A 147 4.82 32.24 -1.33
N ILE A 148 4.89 32.27 -2.66
CA ILE A 148 5.21 33.49 -3.43
C ILE A 148 3.93 34.28 -3.77
N HIS A 149 2.77 33.62 -3.82
CA HIS A 149 1.45 34.25 -3.96
C HIS A 149 0.54 33.87 -2.79
N PRO A 150 0.67 34.51 -1.61
CA PRO A 150 -0.37 34.43 -0.60
C PRO A 150 -1.60 35.17 -1.12
N ALA A 151 -2.76 34.50 -1.09
CA ALA A 151 -4.05 35.11 -1.38
C ALA A 151 -4.37 36.28 -0.44
#